data_AF-A0A7C8I335-F1
#
_entry.id   AF-A0A7C8I335-F1
#
_cell.length_a   1.000
_cell.length_b   1.000
_cell.length_c   1.000
_cell.angle_alpha   90.00
_cell.angle_beta   90.00
_cell.angle_gamma   90.00
#
_symmetry.space_group_name_H-M   'P 1'
#
loop_
_entity.id
_entity.type
_entity.pdbx_description
1 polymer ?
#
loop_
_entity_poly.entity_id
_entity_poly.type
_entity_poly.pdbx_seq_one_letter_code
_entity_poly.pdbx_strand_id
1 'polypeptide(L)'
;MERHLNPTRREKKTQTRKQSVSPTKKPREYRSILLSEASIFIDRKFAPPSATPDLELLTIPPEMQTLVDDIAKTYCEECRESAMSGSGEGSWRANASVTVMSKLRRFESFAEVLKVNSSDKPWQAELKPVRATELPQTTVVPPPFTISPMAVEPKDLGTASLLDRPYSFGSSAGPIVCPPVDSPPADLESLNSESLSYTSGYTSTTLKTDSESLSTPKPDISVGLAHEWFPTNHQSTLNYLKTDPHTSAMGLHFPFLIFEAKGNAGLFGAHNQAAVGAACMLRILDLIRCGEDTVVWSVTTEGPIHELWAHYRDGKERYQSVHMNLWRMTNVAHAKAFVEVMAKIMIWGSSVFAKRVLHVLDNVIHH
;
A
#
# COMPACT_ATOMS: atom_id res chain seq x y z
N MET A 1 -34.46 -25.47 62.55
CA MET A 1 -33.14 -24.92 62.14
C MET A 1 -32.62 -25.84 61.04
N GLU A 2 -33.16 -25.73 59.83
CA GLU A 2 -32.81 -26.57 58.68
C GLU A 2 -32.14 -25.70 57.62
N ARG A 3 -30.92 -26.08 57.23
CA ARG A 3 -30.11 -25.38 56.23
C ARG A 3 -30.50 -25.89 54.84
N HIS A 4 -31.15 -25.04 54.05
CA HIS A 4 -31.27 -25.23 52.61
C HIS A 4 -29.90 -25.02 51.95
N LEU A 5 -29.35 -26.07 51.35
CA LEU A 5 -28.26 -26.00 50.37
C LEU A 5 -28.88 -25.92 48.97
N ASN A 6 -28.64 -24.81 48.28
CA ASN A 6 -29.01 -24.58 46.89
C ASN A 6 -27.74 -24.71 46.03
N PRO A 7 -27.60 -25.72 45.15
CA PRO A 7 -26.61 -25.68 44.09
C PRO A 7 -27.23 -25.13 42.81
N THR A 8 -26.80 -23.93 42.46
CA THR A 8 -27.08 -23.23 41.21
C THR A 8 -26.43 -23.98 40.04
N ARG A 9 -27.21 -24.74 39.25
CA ARG A 9 -26.72 -25.32 38.00
C ARG A 9 -27.07 -24.40 36.83
N ARG A 10 -26.11 -23.53 36.50
CA ARG A 10 -26.11 -22.70 35.29
C ARG A 10 -25.84 -23.61 34.09
N GLU A 11 -26.88 -24.02 33.37
CA GLU A 11 -26.73 -24.67 32.07
C GLU A 11 -26.20 -23.65 31.05
N LYS A 12 -24.88 -23.63 30.86
CA LYS A 12 -24.27 -22.98 29.70
C LYS A 12 -24.57 -23.86 28.49
N LYS A 13 -25.49 -23.39 27.64
CA LYS A 13 -25.63 -23.85 26.24
C LYS A 13 -24.26 -23.70 25.56
N THR A 14 -23.55 -24.81 25.40
CA THR A 14 -22.45 -24.93 24.46
C THR A 14 -23.07 -24.93 23.06
N GLN A 15 -23.37 -23.72 22.56
CA GLN A 15 -23.74 -23.53 21.17
C GLN A 15 -22.44 -23.63 20.38
N THR A 16 -22.08 -24.84 19.98
CA THR A 16 -21.01 -25.12 19.02
C THR A 16 -21.33 -24.32 17.77
N ARG A 17 -20.72 -23.15 17.65
CA ARG A 17 -20.87 -22.26 16.51
C ARG A 17 -20.22 -23.00 15.33
N LYS A 18 -21.05 -23.66 14.53
CA LYS A 18 -20.63 -24.19 13.23
C LYS A 18 -19.96 -23.03 12.50
N GLN A 19 -18.66 -23.14 12.27
CA GLN A 19 -17.97 -22.28 11.31
C GLN A 19 -18.77 -22.36 10.01
N SER A 20 -19.34 -21.24 9.60
CA SER A 20 -19.89 -21.11 8.27
C SER A 20 -18.72 -21.28 7.31
N VAL A 21 -18.64 -22.46 6.69
CA VAL A 21 -17.79 -22.68 5.53
C VAL A 21 -18.37 -21.78 4.44
N SER A 22 -17.79 -20.58 4.29
CA SER A 22 -18.08 -19.73 3.14
C SER A 22 -17.85 -20.57 1.88
N PRO A 23 -18.71 -20.49 0.85
CA PRO A 23 -18.51 -21.20 -0.41
C PRO A 23 -17.30 -20.60 -1.12
N THR A 24 -16.12 -20.98 -0.67
CA THR A 24 -14.85 -20.64 -1.26
C THR A 24 -14.67 -21.62 -2.39
N LYS A 25 -14.80 -21.14 -3.63
CA LYS A 25 -14.21 -21.81 -4.79
C LYS A 25 -12.82 -22.28 -4.37
N LYS A 26 -12.48 -23.55 -4.63
CA LYS A 26 -11.21 -24.11 -4.14
C LYS A 26 -10.08 -23.20 -4.64
N PRO A 27 -9.02 -22.92 -3.87
CA PRO A 27 -7.99 -21.95 -4.26
C PRO A 27 -7.42 -22.18 -5.67
N ARG A 28 -7.38 -23.44 -6.13
CA ARG A 28 -7.02 -23.81 -7.51
C ARG A 28 -7.97 -23.25 -8.57
N GLU A 29 -9.28 -23.32 -8.33
CA GLU A 29 -10.33 -22.77 -9.22
C GLU A 29 -10.23 -21.25 -9.31
N TYR A 30 -9.84 -20.58 -8.22
CA TYR A 30 -9.61 -19.13 -8.22
C TYR A 30 -8.51 -18.74 -9.22
N ARG A 31 -7.33 -19.41 -9.16
CA ARG A 31 -6.23 -19.12 -10.10
C ARG A 31 -6.57 -19.50 -11.54
N SER A 32 -7.19 -20.67 -11.75
CA SER A 32 -7.46 -21.21 -13.09
C SER A 32 -8.63 -20.57 -13.81
N ILE A 33 -9.46 -19.80 -13.10
CA ILE A 33 -10.62 -19.10 -13.68
C ILE A 33 -10.37 -17.59 -13.54
N LEU A 34 -10.43 -17.07 -12.32
CA LEU A 34 -10.49 -15.63 -12.09
C LEU A 34 -9.19 -14.90 -12.41
N LEU A 35 -8.03 -15.42 -11.94
CA LEU A 35 -6.75 -14.79 -12.28
C LEU A 35 -6.45 -14.90 -13.78
N SER A 36 -6.70 -16.06 -14.38
CA SER A 36 -6.44 -16.26 -15.81
C SER A 36 -7.34 -15.43 -16.72
N GLU A 37 -8.62 -15.25 -16.38
CA GLU A 37 -9.54 -14.39 -17.14
C GLU A 37 -9.08 -12.92 -17.12
N ALA A 38 -8.49 -12.50 -16.00
CA ALA A 38 -7.86 -11.19 -15.81
C ALA A 38 -6.41 -11.13 -16.34
N SER A 39 -5.93 -12.17 -17.03
CA SER A 39 -4.57 -12.28 -17.56
C SER A 39 -3.45 -12.19 -16.51
N ILE A 40 -3.73 -12.61 -15.28
CA ILE A 40 -2.78 -12.69 -14.16
C ILE A 40 -2.28 -14.13 -14.03
N PHE A 41 -0.95 -14.29 -14.03
CA PHE A 41 -0.30 -15.59 -13.95
C PHE A 41 0.82 -15.58 -12.90
N ILE A 42 0.88 -16.66 -12.13
CA ILE A 42 1.88 -16.88 -11.08
C ILE A 42 2.71 -18.09 -11.50
N ASP A 43 4.05 -17.96 -11.47
CA ASP A 43 5.03 -19.01 -11.80
C ASP A 43 4.85 -19.69 -13.17
N ARG A 44 4.36 -18.95 -14.17
CA ARG A 44 4.32 -19.46 -15.57
C ARG A 44 5.59 -19.19 -16.35
N LYS A 45 6.38 -18.18 -15.95
CA LYS A 45 7.66 -17.81 -16.54
C LYS A 45 8.64 -17.56 -15.41
N PHE A 46 9.82 -18.16 -15.45
CA PHE A 46 10.79 -18.11 -14.35
C PHE A 46 11.84 -17.00 -14.49
N ALA A 47 11.93 -16.36 -15.66
CA ALA A 47 12.83 -15.23 -15.86
C ALA A 47 12.01 -13.94 -15.90
N PRO A 48 12.29 -12.97 -15.01
CA PRO A 48 11.73 -11.64 -15.15
C PRO A 48 12.38 -10.93 -16.36
N PRO A 49 11.83 -9.80 -16.85
CA PRO A 49 12.40 -9.07 -17.98
C PRO A 49 13.86 -8.71 -17.71
N SER A 50 14.68 -8.60 -18.75
CA SER A 50 16.08 -8.16 -18.62
C SER A 50 16.21 -6.76 -18.00
N ALA A 51 15.14 -5.97 -18.05
CA ALA A 51 15.05 -4.65 -17.43
C ALA A 51 14.73 -4.65 -15.93
N THR A 52 14.50 -5.83 -15.33
CA THR A 52 14.34 -5.96 -13.87
C THR A 52 15.62 -5.48 -13.21
N PRO A 53 15.56 -4.57 -12.23
CA PRO A 53 16.77 -4.09 -11.59
C PRO A 53 17.48 -5.28 -10.95
N ASP A 54 18.75 -5.44 -11.26
CA ASP A 54 19.57 -6.43 -10.60
C ASP A 54 19.85 -5.93 -9.19
N LEU A 55 19.05 -6.43 -8.23
CA LEU A 55 19.18 -6.07 -6.83
C LEU A 55 20.54 -6.46 -6.27
N GLU A 56 21.25 -7.42 -6.87
CA GLU A 56 22.60 -7.78 -6.43
C GLU A 56 23.65 -6.72 -6.80
N LEU A 57 23.43 -5.96 -7.88
CA LEU A 57 24.31 -4.86 -8.28
C LEU A 57 24.06 -3.58 -7.50
N LEU A 58 22.92 -3.45 -6.81
CA LEU A 58 22.64 -2.30 -5.97
C LEU A 58 23.46 -2.38 -4.67
N THR A 59 24.29 -1.36 -4.45
CA THR A 59 25.10 -1.25 -3.24
C THR A 59 24.32 -0.49 -2.16
N ILE A 60 24.29 -1.05 -0.95
CA ILE A 60 23.76 -0.35 0.22
C ILE A 60 24.85 0.62 0.70
N PRO A 61 24.55 1.92 0.83
CA PRO A 61 25.52 2.88 1.34
C PRO A 61 26.03 2.49 2.73
N PRO A 62 27.33 2.69 3.06
CA PRO A 62 27.88 2.31 4.36
C PRO A 62 27.12 2.89 5.55
N GLU A 63 26.63 4.13 5.43
CA GLU A 63 25.81 4.80 6.44
C GLU A 63 24.45 4.14 6.67
N MET A 64 23.91 3.44 5.67
CA MET A 64 22.67 2.67 5.78
C MET A 64 22.92 1.26 6.31
N GLN A 65 24.11 0.69 6.10
CA GLN A 65 24.41 -0.68 6.49
C GLN A 65 24.22 -0.92 7.99
N THR A 66 24.64 0.02 8.85
CA THR A 66 24.43 -0.08 10.30
C THR A 66 22.94 -0.11 10.65
N LEU A 67 22.13 0.74 10.01
CA LEU A 67 20.68 0.74 10.19
C LEU A 67 20.05 -0.58 9.74
N VAL A 68 20.50 -1.13 8.61
CA VAL A 68 20.03 -2.42 8.08
C VAL A 68 20.36 -3.56 9.04
N ASP A 69 21.58 -3.60 9.58
CA ASP A 69 22.01 -4.61 10.54
C ASP A 69 21.20 -4.54 11.84
N ASP A 70 20.94 -3.34 12.35
CA ASP A 70 20.12 -3.11 13.54
C ASP A 70 18.66 -3.54 13.31
N ILE A 71 18.05 -3.14 12.19
CA ILE A 71 16.70 -3.55 11.81
C ILE A 71 16.62 -5.07 11.70
N ALA A 72 17.58 -5.71 11.03
CA ALA A 72 17.59 -7.16 10.84
C ALA A 72 17.67 -7.92 12.17
N LYS A 73 18.49 -7.45 13.09
CA LYS A 73 18.60 -8.04 14.44
C LYS A 73 17.29 -7.91 15.20
N THR A 74 16.76 -6.69 15.32
CA THR A 74 15.48 -6.44 16.03
C THR A 74 14.34 -7.25 15.42
N TYR A 75 14.23 -7.23 14.09
CA TYR A 75 13.15 -7.93 13.40
C TYR A 75 13.23 -9.45 13.59
N CYS A 76 14.45 -10.01 13.60
CA CYS A 76 14.64 -11.43 13.89
C CYS A 76 14.18 -11.80 15.32
N GLU A 77 14.50 -10.96 16.30
CA GLU A 77 14.09 -11.15 17.70
C GLU A 77 12.56 -11.09 17.85
N GLU A 78 11.91 -10.07 17.28
CA GLU A 78 10.45 -9.91 17.28
C GLU A 78 9.73 -11.08 16.57
N CYS A 79 10.28 -11.57 15.46
CA CYS A 79 9.76 -12.74 14.75
C CYS A 79 9.94 -14.04 15.55
N ARG A 80 11.02 -14.19 16.33
CA ARG A 80 11.18 -15.33 17.24
C ARG A 80 10.15 -15.29 18.35
N GLU A 81 9.96 -14.13 18.97
CA GLU A 81 8.95 -13.94 20.00
C GLU A 81 7.56 -14.27 19.46
N SER A 82 7.20 -13.70 18.31
CA SER A 82 5.91 -13.96 17.65
C SER A 82 5.69 -15.43 17.29
N ALA A 83 6.75 -16.15 16.90
CA ALA A 83 6.68 -17.58 16.65
C ALA A 83 6.48 -18.38 17.94
N MET A 84 7.15 -18.01 19.04
CA MET A 84 7.05 -18.69 20.34
C MET A 84 5.68 -18.49 20.99
N SER A 85 5.11 -17.29 20.87
CA SER A 85 3.79 -16.94 21.42
C SER A 85 2.61 -17.42 20.57
N GLY A 86 2.87 -17.94 19.35
CA GLY A 86 1.82 -18.28 18.40
C GLY A 86 1.03 -17.06 17.92
N SER A 87 1.71 -15.92 17.74
CA SER A 87 1.09 -14.65 17.34
C SER A 87 0.38 -14.76 15.99
N GLY A 88 -0.76 -14.07 15.89
CA GLY A 88 -1.58 -14.01 14.68
C GLY A 88 -1.03 -13.04 13.63
N GLU A 89 -1.71 -13.00 12.47
CA GLU A 89 -1.38 -12.16 11.30
C GLU A 89 -1.09 -10.70 11.64
N GLY A 90 -1.87 -10.11 12.56
CA GLY A 90 -1.72 -8.72 12.97
C GLY A 90 -0.34 -8.39 13.56
N SER A 91 0.25 -9.32 14.34
CA SER A 91 1.59 -9.12 14.91
C SER A 91 2.68 -9.19 13.84
N TRP A 92 2.58 -10.15 12.91
CA TRP A 92 3.53 -10.26 11.80
C TRP A 92 3.50 -9.02 10.91
N ARG A 93 2.30 -8.52 10.61
CA ARG A 93 2.09 -7.25 9.89
C ARG A 93 2.67 -6.07 10.65
N ALA A 94 2.42 -5.97 11.96
CA ALA A 94 2.92 -4.88 12.79
C ALA A 94 4.45 -4.86 12.81
N ASN A 95 5.10 -6.00 13.03
CA ASN A 95 6.57 -6.09 13.04
C ASN A 95 7.15 -5.71 11.67
N ALA A 96 6.60 -6.20 10.57
CA ALA A 96 7.06 -5.84 9.22
C ALA A 96 6.89 -4.33 8.94
N SER A 97 5.74 -3.76 9.31
CA SER A 97 5.44 -2.35 9.08
C SER A 97 6.29 -1.40 9.94
N VAL A 98 6.34 -1.66 11.24
CA VAL A 98 7.00 -0.77 12.21
C VAL A 98 8.52 -0.95 12.19
N THR A 99 8.99 -2.20 12.25
CA THR A 99 10.42 -2.48 12.42
C THR A 99 11.17 -2.41 11.11
N VAL A 100 10.60 -2.93 10.02
CA VAL A 100 11.30 -2.91 8.71
C VAL A 100 10.94 -1.65 7.93
N MET A 101 9.69 -1.51 7.49
CA MET A 101 9.32 -0.48 6.52
C MET A 101 9.43 0.94 7.07
N SER A 102 8.93 1.18 8.28
CA SER A 102 8.94 2.51 8.89
C SER A 102 10.35 2.96 9.27
N LYS A 103 11.21 2.05 9.75
CA LYS A 103 12.61 2.39 10.07
C LYS A 103 13.43 2.62 8.80
N LEU A 104 13.32 1.76 7.79
CA LEU A 104 14.00 1.98 6.51
C LEU A 104 13.57 3.31 5.88
N ARG A 105 12.27 3.61 5.81
CA ARG A 105 11.74 4.87 5.21
C ARG A 105 12.27 6.14 5.88
N ARG A 106 12.69 6.08 7.14
CA ARG A 106 13.25 7.23 7.87
C ARG A 106 14.67 7.58 7.45
N PHE A 107 15.34 6.73 6.66
CA PHE A 107 16.63 7.08 6.09
C PHE A 107 16.50 8.34 5.22
N GLU A 108 17.46 9.25 5.34
CA GLU A 108 17.36 10.63 4.83
C GLU A 108 17.02 10.68 3.33
N SER A 109 17.66 9.84 2.51
CA SER A 109 17.40 9.81 1.06
C SER A 109 16.01 9.27 0.68
N PHE A 110 15.26 8.68 1.63
CA PHE A 110 13.93 8.12 1.39
C PHE A 110 12.81 8.97 1.99
N ALA A 111 13.10 9.72 3.05
CA ALA A 111 12.08 10.36 3.88
C ALA A 111 11.17 11.29 3.07
N GLU A 112 11.75 12.04 2.15
CA GLU A 112 10.99 12.96 1.29
C GLU A 112 10.35 12.26 0.09
N VAL A 113 11.02 11.27 -0.49
CA VAL A 113 10.62 10.63 -1.74
C VAL A 113 9.56 9.55 -1.54
N LEU A 114 9.66 8.79 -0.46
CA LEU A 114 8.88 7.57 -0.24
C LEU A 114 7.81 7.74 0.83
N LYS A 115 6.64 7.18 0.52
CA LYS A 115 5.53 7.00 1.45
C LYS A 115 5.32 5.51 1.73
N VAL A 116 5.20 5.18 3.01
CA VAL A 116 4.72 3.87 3.46
C VAL A 116 3.31 4.05 3.99
N ASN A 117 2.38 3.21 3.54
CA ASN A 117 1.04 3.13 4.09
C ASN A 117 0.75 1.70 4.56
N SER A 118 0.22 1.59 5.78
CA SER A 118 -0.27 0.33 6.37
C SER A 118 -1.74 0.43 6.80
N SER A 119 -2.50 1.35 6.18
CA SER A 119 -3.92 1.51 6.50
C SER A 119 -4.77 0.37 5.94
N ASP A 120 -5.88 0.11 6.61
CA ASP A 120 -6.84 -0.93 6.22
C ASP A 120 -7.80 -0.49 5.10
N LYS A 121 -7.48 0.60 4.40
CA LYS A 121 -8.36 1.14 3.36
C LYS A 121 -8.21 0.34 2.07
N PRO A 122 -9.31 -0.13 1.48
CA PRO A 122 -9.25 -0.83 0.20
C PRO A 122 -8.80 0.13 -0.90
N TRP A 123 -8.16 -0.46 -1.91
CA TRP A 123 -7.85 0.24 -3.15
C TRP A 123 -9.11 0.51 -3.98
N GLN A 124 -8.98 1.33 -5.01
CA GLN A 124 -10.04 1.63 -5.97
C GLN A 124 -10.36 0.38 -6.80
N ALA A 125 -11.63 -0.02 -6.86
CA ALA A 125 -12.07 -1.23 -7.54
C ALA A 125 -11.86 -1.15 -9.07
N GLU A 126 -11.83 0.06 -9.61
CA GLU A 126 -11.62 0.39 -11.01
C GLU A 126 -10.22 0.02 -11.50
N LEU A 127 -9.25 -0.11 -10.58
CA LEU A 127 -7.87 -0.49 -10.88
C LEU A 127 -7.71 -1.99 -11.17
N LYS A 128 -8.67 -2.83 -10.74
CA LYS A 128 -8.60 -4.28 -10.97
C LYS A 128 -8.53 -4.59 -12.47
N PRO A 129 -7.59 -5.44 -12.93
CA PRO A 129 -7.55 -5.83 -14.33
C PRO A 129 -8.92 -6.37 -14.79
N VAL A 130 -9.36 -5.90 -15.95
CA VAL A 130 -10.64 -6.29 -16.56
C VAL A 130 -10.43 -7.62 -17.31
N ARG A 131 -11.47 -8.45 -17.38
CA ARG A 131 -11.41 -9.71 -18.12
C ARG A 131 -11.15 -9.43 -19.60
N ALA A 132 -10.31 -10.25 -20.24
CA ALA A 132 -10.06 -10.14 -21.68
C ALA A 132 -11.34 -10.23 -22.53
N THR A 133 -12.35 -10.95 -22.03
CA THR A 133 -13.66 -11.13 -22.68
C THR A 133 -14.61 -9.94 -22.54
N GLU A 134 -14.32 -8.99 -21.66
CA GLU A 134 -15.14 -7.81 -21.37
C GLU A 134 -14.60 -6.54 -22.03
N LEU A 135 -13.74 -6.63 -23.05
CA LEU A 135 -13.36 -5.48 -23.85
C LEU A 135 -14.52 -5.08 -24.78
N PRO A 136 -15.31 -4.01 -24.50
CA PRO A 136 -15.89 -3.27 -25.60
C PRO A 136 -14.73 -2.64 -26.38
N GLN A 137 -14.81 -2.68 -27.71
CA GLN A 137 -13.90 -1.99 -28.64
C GLN A 137 -14.06 -0.47 -28.55
N THR A 138 -13.99 0.11 -27.36
CA THR A 138 -13.91 1.56 -27.18
C THR A 138 -12.46 1.89 -26.89
N THR A 139 -11.75 2.22 -27.96
CA THR A 139 -10.61 3.15 -27.92
C THR A 139 -11.07 4.40 -27.16
N VAL A 140 -10.87 4.41 -25.84
CA VAL A 140 -10.94 5.64 -25.06
C VAL A 140 -9.69 6.42 -25.44
N VAL A 141 -9.80 7.16 -26.53
CA VAL A 141 -8.94 8.30 -26.78
C VAL A 141 -9.14 9.21 -25.55
N PRO A 142 -8.09 9.50 -24.76
CA PRO A 142 -8.23 10.48 -23.70
C PRO A 142 -8.75 11.78 -24.33
N PRO A 143 -9.74 12.46 -23.73
CA PRO A 143 -10.25 13.70 -24.30
C PRO A 143 -9.06 14.65 -24.50
N PRO A 144 -8.96 15.32 -25.68
CA PRO A 144 -7.87 16.23 -25.94
C PRO A 144 -7.81 17.31 -24.87
N PHE A 145 -6.61 17.62 -24.39
CA PHE A 145 -6.33 18.71 -23.47
C PHE A 145 -6.87 20.02 -24.06
N THR A 146 -8.08 20.38 -23.67
CA THR A 146 -8.67 21.65 -24.05
C THR A 146 -8.53 22.57 -22.86
N ILE A 147 -7.37 23.23 -22.76
CA ILE A 147 -7.22 24.39 -21.89
C ILE A 147 -8.08 25.48 -22.53
N SER A 148 -9.30 25.67 -22.04
CA SER A 148 -10.11 26.82 -22.44
C SER A 148 -9.38 28.09 -22.03
N PRO A 149 -9.03 28.99 -22.97
CA PRO A 149 -8.51 30.29 -22.60
C PRO A 149 -9.64 31.05 -21.89
N MET A 150 -9.42 31.45 -20.64
CA MET A 150 -10.27 32.46 -20.02
C MET A 150 -10.08 33.77 -20.79
N ALA A 151 -11.02 34.05 -21.69
CA ALA A 151 -11.19 35.36 -22.28
C ALA A 151 -11.66 36.30 -21.15
N VAL A 152 -10.76 37.13 -20.66
CA VAL A 152 -11.11 38.29 -19.83
C VAL A 152 -11.74 39.32 -20.77
N GLU A 153 -13.05 39.44 -20.69
CA GLU A 153 -13.84 40.45 -21.37
C GLU A 153 -13.57 41.82 -20.70
N PRO A 154 -13.06 42.84 -21.44
CA PRO A 154 -12.88 44.17 -20.88
C PRO A 154 -14.23 44.88 -20.85
N LYS A 155 -14.75 45.16 -19.64
CA LYS A 155 -15.92 46.03 -19.47
C LYS A 155 -15.48 47.48 -19.31
N ASP A 156 -16.06 48.29 -20.19
CA ASP A 156 -15.88 49.70 -20.41
C ASP A 156 -16.12 50.61 -19.19
N LEU A 157 -15.44 51.76 -19.29
CA LEU A 157 -15.59 52.95 -18.46
C LEU A 157 -17.05 53.43 -18.36
N GLY A 158 -17.50 53.63 -17.12
CA GLY A 158 -18.69 54.42 -16.79
C GLY A 158 -18.38 55.44 -15.70
N THR A 159 -18.21 56.70 -16.12
CA THR A 159 -17.98 57.88 -15.29
C THR A 159 -19.25 58.26 -14.51
N ALA A 160 -19.18 58.37 -13.19
CA ALA A 160 -20.10 59.18 -12.39
C ALA A 160 -19.43 59.62 -11.08
N SER A 161 -19.69 60.87 -10.69
CA SER A 161 -18.95 61.67 -9.70
C SER A 161 -19.81 61.96 -8.46
N LEU A 162 -19.14 62.13 -7.30
CA LEU A 162 -19.54 62.77 -6.02
C LEU A 162 -20.64 62.03 -5.19
N LEU A 163 -20.68 62.03 -3.85
CA LEU A 163 -20.27 63.01 -2.83
C LEU A 163 -20.21 62.32 -1.44
N ASP A 164 -19.37 62.86 -0.54
CA ASP A 164 -19.19 62.69 0.93
C ASP A 164 -20.00 61.66 1.77
N ARG A 165 -19.31 60.95 2.68
CA ARG A 165 -19.34 61.16 4.16
C ARG A 165 -18.48 60.11 4.91
N PRO A 166 -17.80 60.45 6.03
CA PRO A 166 -16.85 59.56 6.70
C PRO A 166 -17.51 58.73 7.83
N TYR A 167 -17.12 57.47 7.98
CA TYR A 167 -17.38 56.69 9.19
C TYR A 167 -16.20 55.79 9.56
N SER A 168 -15.70 56.02 10.76
CA SER A 168 -14.64 55.30 11.47
C SER A 168 -14.96 53.82 11.64
N PHE A 169 -13.94 52.97 11.49
CA PHE A 169 -13.92 51.65 12.12
C PHE A 169 -12.83 51.62 13.20
N GLY A 170 -13.29 51.43 14.43
CA GLY A 170 -12.47 51.29 15.62
C GLY A 170 -11.77 49.94 15.67
N SER A 171 -10.58 49.98 16.27
CA SER A 171 -9.76 48.85 16.64
C SER A 171 -10.40 48.03 17.77
N SER A 172 -10.32 46.70 17.67
CA SER A 172 -10.35 45.80 18.84
C SER A 172 -9.50 44.57 18.53
N ALA A 173 -8.19 44.71 18.73
CA ALA A 173 -7.28 43.59 18.91
C ALA A 173 -7.23 43.28 20.42
N GLY A 174 -7.85 42.18 20.83
CA GLY A 174 -7.70 41.65 22.18
C GLY A 174 -6.39 40.85 22.31
N PRO A 175 -5.69 40.91 23.46
CA PRO A 175 -4.45 40.18 23.68
C PRO A 175 -4.73 38.70 23.99
N ILE A 176 -4.08 37.79 23.27
CA ILE A 176 -4.08 36.36 23.58
C ILE A 176 -3.06 36.14 24.70
N VAL A 177 -3.56 35.73 25.87
CA VAL A 177 -2.78 35.34 27.04
C VAL A 177 -2.40 33.86 26.89
N CYS A 178 -1.11 33.57 26.75
CA CYS A 178 -0.57 32.21 26.85
C CYS A 178 -0.37 31.82 28.32
N PRO A 179 -0.75 30.61 28.76
CA PRO A 179 -0.36 30.09 30.07
C PRO A 179 1.08 29.55 30.07
N PRO A 180 1.73 29.46 31.24
CA PRO A 180 3.16 29.16 31.35
C PRO A 180 3.46 27.67 31.22
N VAL A 181 4.62 27.40 30.63
CA VAL A 181 5.29 26.10 30.51
C VAL A 181 6.01 25.82 31.81
N ASP A 182 5.61 24.76 32.52
CA ASP A 182 6.44 24.10 33.54
C ASP A 182 5.87 22.71 33.87
N SER A 183 6.42 21.66 33.24
CA SER A 183 6.65 20.29 33.77
C SER A 183 6.91 19.28 32.64
N PRO A 184 7.81 18.30 32.83
CA PRO A 184 8.30 17.42 31.76
C PRO A 184 7.34 16.23 31.53
N PRO A 185 7.19 15.70 30.31
CA PRO A 185 6.52 14.42 30.14
C PRO A 185 7.52 13.29 30.37
N ALA A 186 7.40 12.66 31.54
CA ALA A 186 7.82 11.29 31.75
C ALA A 186 6.91 10.32 30.96
N ASP A 187 7.46 9.13 30.71
CA ASP A 187 6.80 7.88 30.34
C ASP A 187 6.27 7.73 28.90
N LEU A 188 7.21 7.33 28.03
CA LEU A 188 6.95 6.64 26.77
C LEU A 188 6.99 5.11 26.98
N GLU A 189 6.24 4.61 27.97
CA GLU A 189 6.06 3.18 28.25
C GLU A 189 4.59 2.89 28.60
N SER A 190 3.64 3.12 27.68
CA SER A 190 2.32 2.47 27.77
C SER A 190 1.58 2.47 26.42
N LEU A 191 2.11 1.75 25.42
CA LEU A 191 1.26 1.19 24.38
C LEU A 191 1.06 -0.29 24.72
N ASN A 192 0.17 -0.53 25.69
CA ASN A 192 -0.27 -1.87 26.01
C ASN A 192 -1.08 -2.44 24.84
N SER A 193 -0.61 -3.59 24.40
CA SER A 193 -1.13 -4.50 23.38
C SER A 193 -2.48 -5.11 23.76
N GLU A 194 -3.54 -4.31 23.83
CA GLU A 194 -4.91 -4.83 23.98
C GLU A 194 -5.89 -4.05 23.08
N SER A 195 -5.93 -4.39 21.78
CA SER A 195 -7.14 -4.40 20.92
C SER A 195 -6.76 -4.54 19.44
N LEU A 196 -6.09 -5.64 19.06
CA LEU A 196 -5.92 -6.03 17.65
C LEU A 196 -6.12 -7.54 17.49
N SER A 197 -7.26 -8.05 17.96
CA SER A 197 -7.76 -9.38 17.56
C SER A 197 -8.81 -9.21 16.45
N TYR A 198 -8.37 -8.80 15.27
CA TYR A 198 -9.18 -8.88 14.06
C TYR A 198 -8.58 -9.94 13.15
N THR A 199 -9.27 -11.07 13.06
CA THR A 199 -9.06 -12.04 11.99
C THR A 199 -9.37 -11.30 10.68
N SER A 200 -8.36 -11.15 9.81
CA SER A 200 -8.53 -10.72 8.41
C SER A 200 -9.24 -11.82 7.63
N GLY A 201 -10.47 -12.12 8.04
CA GLY A 201 -11.45 -12.81 7.21
C GLY A 201 -12.03 -11.77 6.27
N TYR A 202 -12.07 -12.08 4.97
CA TYR A 202 -12.78 -11.36 3.92
C TYR A 202 -13.84 -10.40 4.47
N THR A 203 -13.53 -9.11 4.60
CA THR A 203 -14.58 -8.10 4.75
C THR A 203 -15.26 -7.99 3.40
N SER A 204 -16.23 -8.88 3.18
CA SER A 204 -17.24 -8.75 2.16
C SER A 204 -18.04 -7.51 2.52
N THR A 205 -17.63 -6.34 2.01
CA THR A 205 -18.51 -5.18 1.96
C THR A 205 -19.77 -5.61 1.24
N THR A 206 -20.91 -5.49 1.92
CA THR A 206 -22.26 -5.93 1.51
C THR A 206 -22.84 -5.13 0.35
N LEU A 207 -22.04 -4.85 -0.68
CA LEU A 207 -22.54 -4.69 -2.03
C LEU A 207 -22.58 -6.10 -2.62
N LYS A 208 -23.58 -6.42 -3.44
CA LYS A 208 -23.61 -7.65 -4.22
C LYS A 208 -22.41 -7.66 -5.18
N THR A 209 -21.21 -7.94 -4.69
CA THR A 209 -20.07 -8.26 -5.52
C THR A 209 -20.36 -9.62 -6.11
N ASP A 210 -20.47 -9.66 -7.44
CA ASP A 210 -20.54 -10.90 -8.18
C ASP A 210 -19.46 -11.84 -7.65
N SER A 211 -19.87 -13.04 -7.21
CA SER A 211 -19.01 -14.12 -6.70
C SER A 211 -17.96 -14.60 -7.74
N GLU A 212 -17.92 -13.92 -8.88
CA GLU A 212 -17.07 -14.16 -10.04
C GLU A 212 -16.12 -13.00 -10.33
N SER A 213 -16.01 -12.00 -9.47
CA SER A 213 -15.10 -10.87 -9.66
C SER A 213 -13.84 -11.00 -8.79
N LEU A 214 -12.73 -10.43 -9.27
CA LEU A 214 -11.52 -10.29 -8.46
C LEU A 214 -11.82 -9.43 -7.23
N SER A 215 -11.26 -9.83 -6.08
CA SER A 215 -11.30 -9.04 -4.85
C SER A 215 -10.51 -7.75 -5.05
N THR A 216 -11.07 -6.64 -4.62
CA THR A 216 -10.35 -5.36 -4.60
C THR A 216 -9.14 -5.47 -3.67
N PRO A 217 -7.93 -5.12 -4.13
CA PRO A 217 -6.73 -5.19 -3.29
C PRO A 217 -6.87 -4.36 -2.03
N LYS A 218 -6.29 -4.90 -0.96
CA LYS A 218 -6.11 -4.22 0.32
C LYS A 218 -4.81 -4.73 0.93
N PRO A 219 -3.65 -4.29 0.40
CA PRO A 219 -2.37 -4.73 0.93
C PRO A 219 -2.19 -4.31 2.38
N ASP A 220 -1.55 -5.16 3.17
CA ASP A 220 -1.25 -4.89 4.57
C ASP A 220 -0.23 -3.75 4.73
N ILE A 221 0.69 -3.65 3.76
CA ILE A 221 1.65 -2.56 3.64
C ILE A 221 1.80 -2.23 2.15
N SER A 222 1.95 -0.95 1.84
CA SER A 222 2.29 -0.45 0.51
C SER A 222 3.39 0.59 0.61
N VAL A 223 4.30 0.59 -0.35
CA VAL A 223 5.36 1.58 -0.50
C VAL A 223 5.26 2.16 -1.90
N GLY A 224 5.25 3.49 -1.97
CA GLY A 224 5.16 4.25 -3.21
C GLY A 224 5.84 5.60 -3.06
N LEU A 225 5.63 6.45 -4.05
CA LEU A 225 6.14 7.81 -4.10
C LEU A 225 5.22 8.73 -3.30
N ALA A 226 5.81 9.58 -2.46
CA ALA A 226 5.07 10.54 -1.65
C ALA A 226 4.45 11.63 -2.53
N HIS A 227 3.21 12.02 -2.24
CA HIS A 227 2.53 13.10 -2.97
C HIS A 227 3.35 14.40 -2.93
N GLU A 228 3.90 14.72 -1.75
CA GLU A 228 4.64 15.94 -1.49
C GLU A 228 6.00 15.99 -2.19
N TRP A 229 6.50 14.85 -2.66
CA TRP A 229 7.74 14.79 -3.46
C TRP A 229 7.53 15.30 -4.89
N PHE A 230 6.32 15.20 -5.42
CA PHE A 230 6.05 15.64 -6.78
C PHE A 230 5.97 17.17 -6.87
N PRO A 231 6.54 17.76 -7.93
CA PRO A 231 6.36 19.18 -8.23
C PRO A 231 4.88 19.59 -8.26
N THR A 232 4.56 20.80 -7.82
CA THR A 232 3.18 21.29 -7.71
C THR A 232 2.41 21.23 -9.03
N ASN A 233 3.10 21.44 -10.17
CA ASN A 233 2.50 21.32 -11.50
C ASN A 233 2.07 19.89 -11.85
N HIS A 234 2.56 18.86 -11.16
CA HIS A 234 2.17 17.46 -11.39
C HIS A 234 0.98 17.04 -10.53
N GLN A 235 0.74 17.70 -9.39
CA GLN A 235 -0.25 17.25 -8.40
C GLN A 235 -1.69 17.18 -8.94
N SER A 236 -2.09 18.11 -9.82
CA SER A 236 -3.39 18.06 -10.50
C SER A 236 -3.52 16.85 -11.41
N THR A 237 -2.48 16.56 -12.21
CA THR A 237 -2.40 15.39 -13.09
C THR A 237 -2.44 14.09 -12.30
N LEU A 238 -1.73 14.01 -11.16
CA LEU A 238 -1.74 12.82 -10.30
C LEU A 238 -3.16 12.49 -9.78
N ASN A 239 -3.90 13.52 -9.38
CA ASN A 239 -5.29 13.39 -8.91
C ASN A 239 -6.24 13.01 -10.05
N TYR A 240 -6.09 13.65 -11.22
CA TYR A 240 -6.88 13.33 -12.41
C TYR A 240 -6.69 11.87 -12.85
N LEU A 241 -5.43 11.42 -12.90
CA LEU A 241 -5.07 10.05 -13.25
C LEU A 241 -5.35 9.04 -12.13
N LYS A 242 -5.76 9.48 -10.93
CA LYS A 242 -6.07 8.60 -9.78
C LYS A 242 -4.93 7.63 -9.46
N THR A 243 -3.71 8.16 -9.45
CA THR A 243 -2.48 7.36 -9.24
C THR A 243 -2.25 6.96 -7.78
N ASP A 244 -2.99 7.55 -6.84
CA ASP A 244 -3.13 7.02 -5.48
C ASP A 244 -4.12 5.85 -5.51
N PRO A 245 -3.68 4.62 -5.19
CA PRO A 245 -4.53 3.45 -5.36
C PRO A 245 -5.70 3.43 -4.35
N HIS A 246 -5.67 4.20 -3.28
CA HIS A 246 -6.64 4.11 -2.19
C HIS A 246 -7.96 4.81 -2.54
N THR A 247 -9.06 4.27 -2.01
CA THR A 247 -10.39 4.90 -2.09
C THR A 247 -10.48 6.26 -1.39
N SER A 248 -9.60 6.52 -0.42
CA SER A 248 -9.39 7.84 0.16
C SER A 248 -7.94 8.22 -0.07
N ALA A 249 -7.66 9.45 -0.51
CA ALA A 249 -6.28 9.91 -0.72
C ALA A 249 -5.44 9.70 0.56
N MET A 250 -4.35 8.94 0.40
CA MET A 250 -3.36 8.64 1.44
C MET A 250 -2.02 9.34 1.17
N GLY A 251 -1.89 10.00 0.02
CA GLY A 251 -0.67 10.68 -0.42
C GLY A 251 0.41 9.70 -0.86
N LEU A 252 0.01 8.53 -1.38
CA LEU A 252 0.91 7.49 -1.87
C LEU A 252 0.58 7.23 -3.34
N HIS A 253 1.47 7.64 -4.24
CA HIS A 253 1.32 7.47 -5.69
C HIS A 253 2.27 6.41 -6.21
N PHE A 254 1.91 5.76 -7.31
CA PHE A 254 2.75 4.75 -7.99
C PHE A 254 3.38 3.73 -7.02
N PRO A 255 2.55 2.97 -6.29
CA PRO A 255 3.04 1.88 -5.45
C PRO A 255 3.96 0.96 -6.26
N PHE A 256 5.14 0.65 -5.71
CA PHE A 256 6.13 -0.25 -6.33
C PHE A 256 6.50 -1.44 -5.44
N LEU A 257 6.07 -1.45 -4.18
CA LEU A 257 6.22 -2.59 -3.27
C LEU A 257 4.96 -2.73 -2.40
N ILE A 258 4.46 -3.96 -2.24
CA ILE A 258 3.35 -4.30 -1.32
C ILE A 258 3.67 -5.50 -0.44
N PHE A 259 2.99 -5.60 0.70
CA PHE A 259 3.01 -6.77 1.58
C PHE A 259 1.62 -7.36 1.73
N GLU A 260 1.55 -8.69 1.70
CA GLU A 260 0.35 -9.46 2.01
C GLU A 260 0.71 -10.49 3.08
N ALA A 261 0.36 -10.17 4.32
CA ALA A 261 0.54 -11.05 5.45
C ALA A 261 -0.64 -12.02 5.53
N LYS A 262 -0.32 -13.29 5.83
CA LYS A 262 -1.32 -14.27 6.22
C LYS A 262 -0.91 -14.99 7.49
N GLY A 263 -1.88 -15.13 8.39
CA GLY A 263 -1.75 -16.00 9.55
C GLY A 263 -1.88 -17.46 9.13
N ASN A 264 -3.13 -17.97 9.11
CA ASN A 264 -3.41 -19.40 8.93
C ASN A 264 -4.07 -19.76 7.58
N ALA A 265 -4.32 -18.77 6.70
CA ALA A 265 -4.98 -19.00 5.41
C ALA A 265 -4.04 -19.54 4.31
N GLY A 266 -2.76 -19.75 4.65
CA GLY A 266 -1.71 -20.28 3.78
C GLY A 266 -1.14 -19.26 2.79
N LEU A 267 0.14 -19.41 2.45
CA LEU A 267 0.86 -18.59 1.45
C LEU A 267 0.09 -18.45 0.13
N PHE A 268 -0.66 -19.48 -0.27
CA PHE A 268 -1.44 -19.47 -1.52
C PHE A 268 -2.43 -18.30 -1.60
N GLY A 269 -3.07 -17.95 -0.48
CA GLY A 269 -3.98 -16.80 -0.39
C GLY A 269 -3.22 -15.48 -0.51
N ALA A 270 -2.07 -15.36 0.18
CA ALA A 270 -1.20 -14.20 0.11
C ALA A 270 -0.70 -13.95 -1.32
N HIS A 271 -0.24 -15.00 -2.02
CA HIS A 271 0.19 -14.92 -3.43
C HIS A 271 -0.91 -14.39 -4.34
N ASN A 272 -2.14 -14.86 -4.16
CA ASN A 272 -3.26 -14.42 -4.99
C ASN A 272 -3.57 -12.94 -4.77
N GLN A 273 -3.58 -12.49 -3.52
CA GLN A 273 -3.82 -11.09 -3.18
C GLN A 273 -2.70 -10.20 -3.70
N ALA A 274 -1.44 -10.63 -3.51
CA ALA A 274 -0.26 -9.92 -3.98
C ALA A 274 -0.24 -9.81 -5.51
N ALA A 275 -0.59 -10.88 -6.23
CA ALA A 275 -0.65 -10.86 -7.68
C ALA A 275 -1.73 -9.88 -8.21
N VAL A 276 -2.91 -9.81 -7.57
CA VAL A 276 -3.95 -8.84 -7.96
C VAL A 276 -3.51 -7.41 -7.59
N GLY A 277 -2.94 -7.21 -6.41
CA GLY A 277 -2.37 -5.91 -5.99
C GLY A 277 -1.31 -5.42 -6.96
N ALA A 278 -0.34 -6.27 -7.29
CA ALA A 278 0.72 -5.95 -8.24
C ALA A 278 0.20 -5.66 -9.65
N ALA A 279 -0.83 -6.37 -10.12
CA ALA A 279 -1.46 -6.06 -11.40
C ALA A 279 -2.13 -4.67 -11.39
N CYS A 280 -2.75 -4.26 -10.28
CA CYS A 280 -3.25 -2.90 -10.11
C CYS A 280 -2.11 -1.85 -10.10
N MET A 281 -0.98 -2.15 -9.46
CA MET A 281 0.20 -1.26 -9.45
C MET A 281 0.73 -1.03 -10.87
N LEU A 282 0.89 -2.11 -11.65
CA LEU A 282 1.30 -2.04 -13.05
C LEU A 282 0.30 -1.25 -13.89
N ARG A 283 -1.00 -1.43 -13.66
CA ARG A 283 -2.04 -0.66 -14.38
C ARG A 283 -1.97 0.84 -14.09
N ILE A 284 -1.63 1.26 -12.87
CA ILE A 284 -1.39 2.68 -12.55
C ILE A 284 -0.23 3.23 -13.40
N LEU A 285 0.82 2.43 -13.58
CA LEU A 285 1.99 2.82 -14.39
C LEU A 285 1.67 2.88 -15.88
N ASP A 286 0.73 2.07 -16.36
CA ASP A 286 0.23 2.13 -17.74
C ASP A 286 -0.52 3.44 -18.04
N LEU A 287 -1.14 4.08 -17.04
CA LEU A 287 -1.85 5.36 -17.22
C LEU A 287 -0.92 6.47 -17.72
N ILE A 288 0.35 6.41 -17.34
CA ILE A 288 1.39 7.35 -17.78
C ILE A 288 2.29 6.74 -18.85
N ARG A 289 2.11 5.46 -19.22
CA ARG A 289 3.00 4.72 -20.12
C ARG A 289 4.44 4.69 -19.62
N CYS A 290 4.64 4.33 -18.35
CA CYS A 290 5.96 4.30 -17.69
C CYS A 290 6.99 3.30 -18.28
N GLY A 291 6.63 2.61 -19.37
CA GLY A 291 7.44 1.63 -20.10
C GLY A 291 7.01 0.19 -19.86
N GLU A 292 7.08 -0.64 -20.90
CA GLU A 292 6.69 -2.07 -20.87
C GLU A 292 7.57 -2.91 -19.94
N ASP A 293 8.78 -2.42 -19.70
CA ASP A 293 9.84 -3.04 -18.90
C ASP A 293 9.73 -2.73 -17.39
N THR A 294 8.54 -2.35 -16.93
CA THR A 294 8.34 -1.95 -15.53
C THR A 294 8.09 -3.15 -14.64
N VAL A 295 8.85 -3.23 -13.55
CA VAL A 295 8.70 -4.24 -12.51
C VAL A 295 8.18 -3.58 -11.23
N VAL A 296 7.30 -4.29 -10.52
CA VAL A 296 6.91 -3.97 -9.14
C VAL A 296 7.11 -5.21 -8.26
N TRP A 297 7.13 -5.02 -6.95
CA TRP A 297 7.50 -6.04 -5.98
C TRP A 297 6.36 -6.36 -5.03
N SER A 298 6.32 -7.59 -4.55
CA SER A 298 5.53 -7.91 -3.36
C SER A 298 6.26 -8.85 -2.42
N VAL A 299 5.88 -8.79 -1.15
CA VAL A 299 6.27 -9.77 -0.15
C VAL A 299 5.03 -10.46 0.38
N THR A 300 5.04 -11.79 0.36
CA THR A 300 3.97 -12.61 0.93
C THR A 300 4.48 -13.36 2.14
N THR A 301 3.68 -13.41 3.21
CA THR A 301 4.11 -14.05 4.46
C THR A 301 3.14 -15.12 4.96
N GLU A 302 3.70 -16.15 5.60
CA GLU A 302 2.98 -17.12 6.43
C GLU A 302 3.78 -17.33 7.71
N GLY A 303 3.35 -16.64 8.76
CA GLY A 303 4.12 -16.52 10.00
C GLY A 303 5.56 -16.05 9.73
N PRO A 304 6.59 -16.83 10.11
CA PRO A 304 7.99 -16.44 9.94
C PRO A 304 8.53 -16.60 8.52
N ILE A 305 7.77 -17.19 7.59
CA ILE A 305 8.22 -17.37 6.19
C ILE A 305 7.84 -16.15 5.38
N HIS A 306 8.81 -15.58 4.64
CA HIS A 306 8.64 -14.41 3.78
C HIS A 306 9.15 -14.76 2.39
N GLU A 307 8.33 -14.53 1.38
CA GLU A 307 8.68 -14.74 -0.02
C GLU A 307 8.63 -13.42 -0.78
N LEU A 308 9.68 -13.13 -1.55
CA LEU A 308 9.73 -12.00 -2.46
C LEU A 308 9.28 -12.43 -3.85
N TRP A 309 8.44 -11.58 -4.45
CA TRP A 309 7.93 -11.76 -5.79
C TRP A 309 8.22 -10.52 -6.64
N ALA A 310 8.60 -10.76 -7.89
CA ALA A 310 8.67 -9.73 -8.93
C ALA A 310 7.45 -9.84 -9.84
N HIS A 311 6.88 -8.69 -10.22
CA HIS A 311 5.71 -8.62 -11.08
C HIS A 311 5.93 -7.68 -12.24
N TYR A 312 5.49 -8.08 -13.44
CA TYR A 312 5.69 -7.33 -14.66
C TYR A 312 4.64 -7.67 -15.71
N ARG A 313 4.53 -6.84 -16.76
CA ARG A 313 3.78 -7.20 -17.97
C ARG A 313 4.72 -7.89 -18.96
N ASP A 314 4.29 -9.04 -19.51
CA ASP A 314 5.03 -9.64 -20.63
C ASP A 314 4.61 -9.03 -21.97
N GLY A 315 5.36 -9.30 -23.04
CA GLY A 315 5.06 -8.79 -24.39
C GLY A 315 3.72 -9.27 -25.00
N LYS A 316 2.87 -9.97 -24.23
CA LYS A 316 1.48 -10.28 -24.59
C LYS A 316 0.49 -9.54 -23.68
N GLU A 317 0.94 -8.49 -23.02
CA GLU A 317 0.20 -7.67 -22.05
C GLU A 317 -0.31 -8.43 -20.82
N ARG A 318 0.24 -9.62 -20.52
CA ARG A 318 -0.18 -10.44 -19.38
C ARG A 318 0.61 -10.08 -18.15
N TYR A 319 -0.05 -10.03 -17.00
CA TYR A 319 0.60 -9.84 -15.71
C TYR A 319 1.27 -11.15 -15.27
N GLN A 320 2.58 -11.12 -15.08
CA GLN A 320 3.36 -12.24 -14.55
C GLN A 320 3.79 -11.93 -13.12
N SER A 321 3.80 -12.96 -12.29
CA SER A 321 4.37 -12.95 -10.94
C SER A 321 5.37 -14.09 -10.83
N VAL A 322 6.59 -13.79 -10.40
CA VAL A 322 7.69 -14.76 -10.35
C VAL A 322 8.32 -14.73 -8.96
N HIS A 323 8.45 -15.90 -8.36
CA HIS A 323 9.14 -16.04 -7.09
C HIS A 323 10.63 -15.71 -7.25
N MET A 324 11.14 -14.84 -6.38
CA MET A 324 12.53 -14.38 -6.41
C MET A 324 13.36 -15.01 -5.30
N ASN A 325 12.84 -15.02 -4.07
CA ASN A 325 13.58 -15.53 -2.92
C ASN A 325 12.65 -15.84 -1.74
N LEU A 326 13.11 -16.69 -0.81
CA LEU A 326 12.40 -17.09 0.39
C LEU A 326 13.32 -17.02 1.59
N TRP A 327 12.81 -16.44 2.68
CA TRP A 327 13.53 -16.33 3.94
C TRP A 327 12.67 -16.76 5.11
N ARG A 328 13.34 -17.18 6.19
CA ARG A 328 12.73 -17.50 7.48
C ARG A 328 13.21 -16.48 8.50
N MET A 329 12.34 -15.58 8.93
CA MET A 329 12.70 -14.41 9.76
C MET A 329 13.21 -14.77 11.16
N THR A 330 12.99 -15.99 11.64
CA THR A 330 13.59 -16.46 12.91
C THR A 330 15.08 -16.82 12.80
N ASN A 331 15.63 -16.85 11.59
CA ASN A 331 17.06 -16.98 11.33
C ASN A 331 17.67 -15.60 11.05
N VAL A 332 18.76 -15.27 11.75
CA VAL A 332 19.38 -13.94 11.68
C VAL A 332 20.00 -13.63 10.32
N ALA A 333 20.61 -14.62 9.66
CA ALA A 333 21.18 -14.44 8.32
C ALA A 333 20.07 -14.20 7.29
N HIS A 334 18.94 -14.90 7.43
CA HIS A 334 17.77 -14.69 6.60
C HIS A 334 17.11 -13.33 6.83
N ALA A 335 16.96 -12.90 8.09
CA ALA A 335 16.44 -11.58 8.42
C ALA A 335 17.34 -10.47 7.85
N LYS A 336 18.67 -10.61 7.97
CA LYS A 336 19.64 -9.68 7.38
C LYS A 336 19.49 -9.60 5.85
N ALA A 337 19.56 -10.73 5.16
CA ALA A 337 19.41 -10.77 3.71
C ALA A 337 18.07 -10.17 3.24
N PHE A 338 16.99 -10.44 3.96
CA PHE A 338 15.68 -9.86 3.67
C PHE A 338 15.67 -8.34 3.81
N VAL A 339 16.17 -7.80 4.93
CA VAL A 339 16.21 -6.35 5.17
C VAL A 339 17.14 -5.65 4.18
N GLU A 340 18.26 -6.26 3.82
CA GLU A 340 19.15 -5.77 2.76
C GLU A 340 18.42 -5.67 1.42
N VAL A 341 17.64 -6.68 1.05
CA VAL A 341 16.84 -6.65 -0.19
C VAL A 341 15.73 -5.60 -0.12
N MET A 342 15.06 -5.42 1.03
CA MET A 342 14.07 -4.35 1.20
C MET A 342 14.72 -2.96 1.06
N ALA A 343 15.90 -2.75 1.65
CA ALA A 343 16.67 -1.53 1.48
C ALA A 343 17.02 -1.29 0.01
N LYS A 344 17.53 -2.30 -0.70
CA LYS A 344 17.85 -2.23 -2.14
C LYS A 344 16.63 -1.88 -2.99
N ILE A 345 15.46 -2.45 -2.71
CA ILE A 345 14.21 -2.09 -3.41
C ILE A 345 13.83 -0.63 -3.13
N MET A 346 14.01 -0.13 -1.90
CA MET A 346 13.75 1.27 -1.56
C MET A 346 14.77 2.23 -2.18
N ILE A 347 16.05 1.84 -2.29
CA ILE A 347 17.07 2.57 -3.05
C ILE A 347 16.64 2.68 -4.51
N TRP A 348 16.29 1.56 -5.15
CA TRP A 348 15.80 1.56 -6.52
C TRP A 348 14.53 2.41 -6.70
N GLY A 349 13.57 2.27 -5.78
CA GLY A 349 12.31 2.98 -5.75
C GLY A 349 12.49 4.50 -5.70
N SER A 350 13.30 4.98 -4.75
CA SER A 350 13.56 6.41 -4.52
C SER A 350 14.48 7.06 -5.56
N SER A 351 15.25 6.27 -6.31
CA SER A 351 16.21 6.79 -7.29
C SER A 351 15.76 6.53 -8.73
N VAL A 352 15.93 5.31 -9.22
CA VAL A 352 15.71 4.93 -10.62
C VAL A 352 14.23 4.99 -10.97
N PHE A 353 13.37 4.40 -10.16
CA PHE A 353 11.93 4.34 -10.41
C PHE A 353 11.29 5.74 -10.30
N ALA A 354 11.56 6.47 -9.21
CA ALA A 354 11.06 7.83 -9.01
C ALA A 354 11.43 8.76 -10.18
N LYS A 355 12.69 8.78 -10.60
CA LYS A 355 13.15 9.60 -11.74
C LYS A 355 12.48 9.22 -13.06
N ARG A 356 12.26 7.91 -13.29
CA ARG A 356 11.54 7.43 -14.48
C ARG A 356 10.10 7.92 -14.48
N VAL A 357 9.38 7.75 -13.38
CA VAL A 357 7.99 8.23 -13.25
C VAL A 357 7.91 9.73 -13.48
N LEU A 358 8.83 10.50 -12.88
CA LEU A 358 8.85 11.95 -13.02
C LEU A 358 9.09 12.37 -14.48
N HIS A 359 10.09 11.79 -15.14
CA HIS A 359 10.39 12.06 -16.55
C HIS A 359 9.21 11.77 -17.48
N VAL A 360 8.46 10.71 -17.20
CA VAL A 360 7.29 10.35 -17.99
C VAL A 360 6.14 11.33 -17.74
N LEU A 361 5.94 11.77 -16.49
CA LEU A 361 4.93 12.78 -16.15
C LEU A 361 5.22 14.14 -16.79
N ASP A 362 6.49 14.55 -16.88
CA ASP A 362 6.89 15.76 -17.59
C ASP A 362 6.35 15.75 -19.03
N ASN A 363 6.46 14.61 -19.72
CA ASN A 363 5.96 14.45 -21.09
C ASN A 363 4.43 14.45 -21.18
N VAL A 364 3.72 14.01 -20.14
CA VAL A 364 2.24 14.02 -20.10
C VAL A 364 1.68 15.44 -20.00
N ILE A 365 2.40 16.36 -19.34
CA ILE A 365 1.93 17.73 -19.10
C ILE A 365 2.21 18.67 -20.27
N HIS A 366 3.22 18.34 -21.08
CA HIS A 366 3.59 19.13 -22.27
C HIS A 366 2.78 18.79 -23.54
N HIS A 367 1.86 17.84 -23.44
CA HIS A 367 0.87 17.50 -24.46
C HIS A 367 -0.53 17.90 -23.99
#